data_AF-A0A7S3YXU6-F1
#
_entry.id   AF-A0A7S3YXU6-F1
#
_cell.length_a   1.000
_cell.length_b   1.000
_cell.length_c   1.000
_cell.angle_alpha   90.00
_cell.angle_beta   90.00
_cell.angle_gamma   90.00
#
_symmetry.space_group_name_H-M   'P 1'
#
loop_
_entity.id
_entity.type
_entity.pdbx_description
1 polymer ?
#
loop_
_entity_poly.entity_id
_entity_poly.type
_entity_poly.pdbx_seq_one_letter_code
_entity_poly.pdbx_strand_id
1 'polypeptide(L)'
;MHHAATAESDWWLRLVERWPYSEKWLAVSIASVVHAVSLWVPCLFFTTVAKMGWLADCKLPRERKDMDPKLPRNKSRDWDALIEQIFGTILLVPLFVYLIFPSFSLVGISLAKASPSMPEMLTHVALMIIGCDFLFYWFHRAFHHPWLYRFHKKHHEYQATNIWASEYFDVVDMVFNILPGVIPGLLIRTHFVTLMLFTLIRGWQTAMSHAGYDL
;
A
#
# COMPACT_ATOMS: atom_id res chain seq x y z
N MET A 1 25.07 -14.31 26.44
CA MET A 1 25.96 -13.57 25.52
C MET A 1 25.27 -13.52 24.17
N HIS A 2 24.56 -12.42 23.86
CA HIS A 2 24.01 -12.23 22.52
C HIS A 2 25.15 -11.77 21.61
N HIS A 3 25.60 -12.62 20.70
CA HIS A 3 26.49 -12.19 19.62
C HIS A 3 25.75 -11.10 18.83
N ALA A 4 26.30 -9.89 18.80
CA ALA A 4 25.78 -8.83 17.94
C ALA A 4 25.87 -9.33 16.49
N ALA A 5 24.74 -9.33 15.78
CA ALA A 5 24.70 -9.77 14.40
C ALA A 5 25.60 -8.86 13.54
N THR A 6 26.52 -9.48 12.79
CA THR A 6 27.38 -8.81 11.82
C THR A 6 26.77 -8.96 10.42
N ALA A 7 27.23 -8.15 9.46
CA ALA A 7 26.84 -8.33 8.06
C ALA A 7 27.09 -9.77 7.56
N GLU A 8 28.19 -10.41 7.95
CA GLU A 8 28.42 -11.82 7.57
C GLU A 8 27.32 -12.78 8.02
N SER A 9 26.68 -12.51 9.16
CA SER A 9 25.61 -13.34 9.73
C SER A 9 24.18 -12.92 9.34
N ASP A 10 23.96 -11.65 8.99
CA ASP A 10 22.62 -11.09 8.76
C ASP A 10 22.41 -10.66 7.30
N TRP A 11 21.39 -11.22 6.64
CA TRP A 11 21.13 -10.99 5.21
C TRP A 11 20.78 -9.54 4.88
N TRP A 12 20.11 -8.84 5.80
CA TRP A 12 19.66 -7.47 5.59
C TRP A 12 20.85 -6.52 5.68
N LEU A 13 21.73 -6.70 6.65
CA LEU A 13 22.98 -5.94 6.75
C LEU A 13 23.88 -6.15 5.53
N ARG A 14 23.99 -7.38 4.98
CA ARG A 14 24.72 -7.60 3.71
C ARG A 14 24.11 -6.84 2.55
N LEU A 15 22.78 -6.78 2.47
CA LEU A 15 22.09 -6.06 1.41
C LEU A 15 22.39 -4.56 1.52
N VAL A 16 22.27 -4.00 2.72
CA VAL A 16 22.56 -2.58 2.99
C VAL A 16 24.01 -2.24 2.67
N GLU A 17 24.97 -3.08 3.07
CA GLU A 17 26.40 -2.87 2.82
C GLU A 17 26.79 -2.98 1.34
N ARG A 18 26.17 -3.91 0.59
CA ARG A 18 26.44 -4.10 -0.84
C ARG A 18 25.72 -3.10 -1.74
N TRP A 19 24.75 -2.35 -1.21
CA TRP A 19 24.00 -1.38 -2.00
C TRP A 19 24.91 -0.21 -2.42
N PRO A 20 25.05 0.08 -3.72
CA PRO A 20 26.05 1.04 -4.20
C PRO A 20 25.66 2.52 -4.03
N TYR A 21 24.43 2.80 -3.60
CA TYR A 21 23.91 4.16 -3.41
C TYR A 21 23.57 4.45 -1.93
N SER A 22 22.94 5.58 -1.64
CA SER A 22 22.54 5.90 -0.26
C SER A 22 21.43 4.99 0.26
N GLU A 23 21.34 4.83 1.59
CA GLU A 23 20.24 4.13 2.27
C GLU A 23 18.87 4.68 1.87
N LYS A 24 18.78 5.99 1.60
CA LYS A 24 17.56 6.63 1.10
C LYS A 24 17.12 6.01 -0.23
N TRP A 25 18.04 5.86 -1.18
CA TRP A 25 17.74 5.23 -2.46
C TRP A 25 17.42 3.75 -2.31
N LEU A 26 18.07 3.04 -1.37
CA LEU A 26 17.70 1.66 -1.05
C LEU A 26 16.24 1.57 -0.57
N ALA A 27 15.84 2.45 0.35
CA ALA A 27 14.48 2.51 0.86
C ALA A 27 13.46 2.84 -0.23
N VAL A 28 13.76 3.83 -1.07
CA VAL A 28 12.91 4.18 -2.24
C VAL A 28 12.76 2.96 -3.16
N SER A 29 13.86 2.30 -3.53
CA SER A 29 13.81 1.14 -4.43
C SER A 29 12.98 -0.01 -3.85
N ILE A 30 13.23 -0.40 -2.59
CA ILE A 30 12.49 -1.50 -1.95
C ILE A 30 11.02 -1.13 -1.81
N ALA A 31 10.69 0.05 -1.28
CA ALA A 31 9.30 0.46 -1.08
C ALA A 31 8.53 0.55 -2.40
N SER A 32 9.18 1.02 -3.47
CA SER A 32 8.56 1.09 -4.80
C SER A 32 8.30 -0.29 -5.39
N VAL A 33 9.24 -1.23 -5.23
CA VAL A 33 9.04 -2.62 -5.67
C VAL A 33 7.94 -3.29 -4.86
N VAL A 34 7.94 -3.14 -3.54
CA VAL A 34 6.91 -3.70 -2.65
C VAL A 34 5.54 -3.17 -3.01
N HIS A 35 5.41 -1.86 -3.20
CA HIS A 35 4.17 -1.23 -3.66
C HIS A 35 3.71 -1.79 -5.01
N ALA A 36 4.61 -1.80 -6.00
CA ALA A 36 4.29 -2.29 -7.34
C ALA A 36 3.83 -3.75 -7.31
N VAL A 37 4.49 -4.61 -6.55
CA VAL A 37 4.10 -6.01 -6.38
C VAL A 37 2.74 -6.12 -5.68
N SER A 38 2.53 -5.37 -4.60
CA SER A 38 1.28 -5.44 -3.83
C SER A 38 0.05 -4.96 -4.61
N LEU A 39 0.24 -4.04 -5.56
CA LEU A 39 -0.82 -3.53 -6.43
C LEU A 39 -1.00 -4.39 -7.69
N TRP A 40 0.06 -4.53 -8.49
CA TRP A 40 -0.05 -5.03 -9.85
C TRP A 40 -0.23 -6.54 -9.92
N VAL A 41 0.28 -7.31 -8.95
CA VAL A 41 0.04 -8.77 -8.92
C VAL A 41 -1.45 -9.07 -8.73
N PRO A 42 -2.16 -8.51 -7.73
CA PRO A 42 -3.62 -8.60 -7.65
C PRO A 42 -4.35 -8.05 -8.88
N CYS A 43 -3.95 -6.89 -9.42
CA CYS A 43 -4.56 -6.32 -10.63
C CYS A 43 -4.52 -7.29 -11.81
N LEU A 44 -3.35 -7.89 -12.07
CA LEU A 44 -3.16 -8.88 -13.13
C LEU A 44 -3.96 -10.16 -12.86
N PHE A 45 -3.94 -10.64 -11.62
CA PHE A 45 -4.69 -11.83 -11.22
C PHE A 45 -6.19 -11.64 -11.44
N PHE A 46 -6.82 -10.62 -10.85
CA PHE A 46 -8.27 -10.42 -10.92
C PHE A 46 -8.75 -9.99 -12.30
N THR A 47 -7.93 -9.27 -13.07
CA THR A 47 -8.22 -9.00 -14.48
C THR A 47 -8.24 -10.29 -15.29
N THR A 48 -7.32 -11.21 -15.02
CA THR A 48 -7.26 -12.52 -15.69
C THR A 48 -8.45 -13.39 -15.30
N VAL A 49 -8.75 -13.51 -14.00
CA VAL A 49 -9.95 -14.20 -13.47
C VAL A 49 -11.21 -13.68 -14.16
N ALA A 50 -11.38 -12.35 -14.21
CA ALA A 50 -12.53 -11.71 -14.84
C ALA A 50 -12.62 -11.99 -16.36
N LYS A 51 -11.50 -11.99 -17.08
CA LYS A 51 -11.46 -12.27 -18.53
C LYS A 51 -11.74 -13.73 -18.85
N MET A 52 -11.25 -14.65 -18.03
CA MET A 52 -11.44 -16.09 -18.20
C MET A 52 -12.80 -16.58 -17.70
N GLY A 53 -13.56 -15.72 -17.00
CA GLY A 53 -14.82 -16.11 -16.36
C GLY A 53 -14.63 -17.04 -15.17
N TRP A 54 -13.42 -17.10 -14.60
CA TRP A 54 -13.15 -17.86 -13.39
C TRP A 54 -13.80 -17.17 -12.18
N LEU A 55 -14.19 -17.95 -11.18
CA LEU A 55 -14.82 -17.43 -9.94
C LEU A 55 -16.06 -16.55 -10.21
N ALA A 56 -16.79 -16.80 -11.31
CA ALA A 56 -17.96 -16.01 -11.67
C ALA A 56 -19.04 -16.04 -10.57
N ASP A 57 -19.18 -17.16 -9.87
CA ASP A 57 -20.13 -17.34 -8.76
C ASP A 57 -19.74 -16.53 -7.51
N CYS A 58 -18.46 -16.18 -7.36
CA CYS A 58 -17.96 -15.34 -6.28
C CYS A 58 -18.07 -13.84 -6.61
N LYS A 59 -18.52 -13.46 -7.80
CA LYS A 59 -18.51 -12.06 -8.23
C LYS A 59 -19.65 -11.30 -7.56
N LEU A 60 -19.34 -10.15 -6.95
CA LEU A 60 -20.35 -9.33 -6.29
C LEU A 60 -21.42 -8.85 -7.29
N PRO A 61 -22.71 -8.90 -6.92
CA PRO A 61 -23.81 -8.49 -7.79
C PRO A 61 -23.75 -6.99 -8.07
N ARG A 62 -24.15 -6.60 -9.29
CA ARG A 62 -24.22 -5.20 -9.74
C ARG A 62 -25.65 -4.87 -10.12
N GLU A 63 -26.46 -4.60 -9.10
CA GLU A 63 -27.92 -4.43 -9.25
C GLU A 63 -28.29 -3.09 -9.88
N ARG A 64 -27.50 -2.04 -9.61
CA ARG A 64 -27.76 -0.71 -10.15
C ARG A 64 -27.18 -0.60 -11.56
N LYS A 65 -27.95 -0.05 -12.49
CA LYS A 65 -27.52 0.19 -13.88
C LYS A 65 -26.19 0.95 -13.98
N ASP A 66 -25.99 1.87 -13.05
CA ASP A 66 -24.86 2.79 -13.03
C ASP A 66 -23.54 2.09 -12.62
N MET A 67 -23.63 0.87 -12.07
CA MET A 67 -22.50 -0.02 -11.72
C MET A 67 -22.04 -0.93 -12.89
N ASP A 68 -22.76 -0.96 -14.02
CA ASP A 68 -22.43 -1.81 -15.15
C ASP A 68 -21.03 -1.45 -15.73
N PRO A 69 -20.06 -2.38 -15.73
CA PRO A 69 -18.70 -2.10 -16.22
C PRO A 69 -18.65 -1.79 -17.71
N LYS A 70 -19.69 -2.15 -18.47
CA LYS A 70 -19.73 -1.95 -19.92
C LYS A 70 -20.08 -0.51 -20.29
N LEU A 71 -20.61 0.29 -19.37
CA LEU A 71 -20.94 1.69 -19.61
C LEU A 71 -19.70 2.48 -20.03
N PRO A 72 -19.79 3.34 -21.07
CA PRO A 72 -18.65 4.11 -21.56
C PRO A 72 -17.94 4.92 -20.47
N ARG A 73 -18.71 5.52 -19.55
CA ARG A 73 -18.16 6.28 -18.41
C ARG A 73 -17.31 5.42 -17.46
N ASN A 74 -17.70 4.16 -17.23
CA ASN A 74 -17.00 3.26 -16.32
C ASN A 74 -15.74 2.72 -17.00
N LYS A 75 -15.81 2.42 -18.30
CA LYS A 75 -14.61 2.09 -19.10
C LYS A 75 -13.58 3.23 -19.13
N SER A 76 -14.04 4.47 -19.30
CA SER A 76 -13.15 5.64 -19.26
C SER A 76 -12.44 5.74 -17.91
N ARG A 77 -13.18 5.57 -16.81
CA ARG A 77 -12.61 5.58 -15.45
C ARG A 77 -11.60 4.48 -15.21
N ASP A 78 -11.84 3.28 -15.74
CA ASP A 78 -10.87 2.18 -15.64
C ASP A 78 -9.55 2.55 -16.35
N TRP A 79 -9.62 3.26 -17.48
CA TRP A 79 -8.43 3.79 -18.16
C TRP A 79 -7.74 4.91 -17.38
N ASP A 80 -8.51 5.85 -16.83
CA ASP A 80 -7.96 6.93 -16.01
C ASP A 80 -7.24 6.35 -14.78
N ALA A 81 -7.88 5.40 -14.09
CA ALA A 81 -7.30 4.70 -12.96
C ALA A 81 -6.03 3.92 -13.32
N LEU A 82 -6.01 3.24 -14.47
CA LEU A 82 -4.80 2.56 -14.93
C LEU A 82 -3.63 3.54 -15.11
N ILE A 83 -3.86 4.68 -15.77
CA ILE A 83 -2.84 5.71 -16.00
C ILE A 83 -2.35 6.27 -14.67
N GLU A 84 -3.26 6.57 -13.75
CA GLU A 84 -2.94 7.09 -12.42
C GLU A 84 -2.17 6.08 -11.57
N GLN A 85 -2.50 4.80 -11.63
CA GLN A 85 -1.74 3.75 -10.95
C GLN A 85 -0.32 3.62 -11.49
N ILE A 86 -0.15 3.73 -12.82
CA ILE A 86 1.19 3.72 -13.45
C ILE A 86 1.98 4.94 -12.97
N PHE A 87 1.39 6.14 -13.05
CA PHE A 87 2.03 7.37 -12.58
C PHE A 87 2.32 7.35 -11.08
N GLY A 88 1.39 6.82 -10.28
CA GLY A 88 1.51 6.64 -8.85
C GLY A 88 2.67 5.73 -8.50
N THR A 89 2.75 4.57 -9.15
CA THR A 89 3.81 3.58 -8.95
C THR A 89 5.18 4.08 -9.40
N ILE A 90 5.27 4.76 -10.54
CA ILE A 90 6.56 5.15 -11.14
C ILE A 90 7.09 6.47 -10.56
N LEU A 91 6.21 7.38 -10.14
CA LEU A 91 6.61 8.72 -9.69
C LEU A 91 6.16 9.05 -8.27
N LEU A 92 4.86 8.99 -7.98
CA LEU A 92 4.35 9.55 -6.71
C LEU A 92 4.82 8.78 -5.49
N VAL A 93 4.80 7.44 -5.52
CA VAL A 93 5.25 6.60 -4.40
C VAL A 93 6.75 6.73 -4.18
N PRO A 94 7.63 6.60 -5.19
CA PRO A 94 9.06 6.85 -5.01
C PRO A 94 9.35 8.25 -4.45
N LEU A 95 8.67 9.28 -4.97
CA LEU A 95 8.82 10.65 -4.49
C LEU A 95 8.36 10.80 -3.04
N PHE A 96 7.21 10.23 -2.67
CA PHE A 96 6.70 10.25 -1.31
C PHE A 96 7.68 9.60 -0.34
N VAL A 97 8.20 8.40 -0.68
CA VAL A 97 9.19 7.69 0.13
C VAL A 97 10.48 8.50 0.25
N TYR A 98 10.95 9.10 -0.84
CA TYR A 98 12.13 9.96 -0.84
C TYR A 98 11.99 11.16 0.12
N LEU A 99 10.82 11.81 0.10
CA LEU A 99 10.52 12.97 0.92
C LEU A 99 10.29 12.61 2.40
N ILE A 100 9.68 11.46 2.70
CA ILE A 100 9.40 11.05 4.08
C ILE A 100 10.60 10.36 4.75
N PHE A 101 11.57 9.83 3.99
CA PHE A 101 12.72 9.09 4.53
C PHE A 101 13.47 9.82 5.68
N PRO A 102 13.73 11.14 5.64
CA PRO A 102 14.37 11.83 6.76
C PRO A 102 13.61 11.70 8.09
N SER A 103 12.28 11.55 8.04
CA SER A 103 11.48 11.34 9.26
C SER A 103 11.80 10.01 9.94
N PHE A 104 12.24 8.99 9.20
CA PHE A 104 12.63 7.69 9.77
C PHE A 104 13.87 7.87 10.64
N SER A 105 14.85 8.63 10.17
CA SER A 105 16.04 8.98 10.94
C SER A 105 15.70 9.81 12.19
N LEU A 106 14.73 10.73 12.11
CA LEU A 106 14.28 11.55 13.26
C LEU A 106 13.69 10.71 14.39
N VAL A 107 13.03 9.59 14.09
CA VAL A 107 12.42 8.70 15.09
C VAL A 107 13.29 7.50 15.44
N GLY A 108 14.52 7.43 14.93
CA GLY A 108 15.50 6.38 15.24
C GLY A 108 15.29 5.06 14.48
N ILE A 109 14.57 5.10 13.35
CA ILE A 109 14.53 4.01 12.38
C ILE A 109 15.75 4.16 11.47
N SER A 110 16.63 3.16 11.50
CA SER A 110 17.82 3.08 10.66
C SER A 110 17.78 1.78 9.88
N LEU A 111 18.21 1.83 8.62
CA LEU A 111 18.36 0.64 7.79
C LEU A 111 19.60 -0.16 8.20
N ALA A 112 20.56 0.43 8.92
CA ALA A 112 21.78 -0.22 9.41
C ALA A 112 21.59 -0.98 10.73
N LYS A 113 20.39 -1.55 10.97
CA LYS A 113 20.12 -2.48 12.08
C LYS A 113 19.99 -3.89 11.54
N ALA A 114 20.36 -4.89 12.34
CA ALA A 114 20.15 -6.29 11.96
C ALA A 114 18.66 -6.60 11.79
N SER A 115 18.36 -7.60 10.96
CA SER A 115 16.98 -8.01 10.73
C SER A 115 16.30 -8.42 12.04
N PRO A 116 15.00 -8.08 12.21
CA PRO A 116 14.28 -8.36 13.44
C PRO A 116 14.06 -9.86 13.57
N SER A 117 13.96 -10.33 14.82
CA SER A 117 13.55 -11.71 15.07
C SER A 117 12.12 -11.96 14.59
N MET A 118 11.77 -13.21 14.27
CA MET A 118 10.40 -13.54 13.86
C MET A 118 9.32 -13.12 14.88
N PRO A 119 9.48 -13.34 16.21
CA PRO A 119 8.50 -12.87 17.18
C PRO A 119 8.35 -11.34 17.22
N GLU A 120 9.46 -10.60 17.11
CA GLU A 120 9.46 -9.14 17.06
C GLU A 120 8.70 -8.65 15.81
N MET A 121 9.02 -9.22 14.66
CA MET A 121 8.35 -8.89 13.40
C MET A 121 6.85 -9.15 13.47
N LEU A 122 6.42 -10.31 13.97
CA LEU A 122 4.99 -10.64 14.13
C LEU A 122 4.28 -9.69 15.11
N THR A 123 4.93 -9.36 16.23
CA THR A 123 4.38 -8.42 17.23
C THR A 123 4.20 -7.03 16.63
N HIS A 124 5.20 -6.53 15.92
CA HIS A 124 5.15 -5.21 15.28
C HIS A 124 4.10 -5.18 14.16
N VAL A 125 3.99 -6.21 13.33
CA VAL A 125 2.92 -6.32 12.32
C VAL A 125 1.55 -6.26 12.98
N ALA A 126 1.31 -7.01 14.07
CA ALA A 126 0.03 -7.00 14.77
C ALA A 126 -0.31 -5.61 15.34
N LEU A 127 0.65 -4.95 16.01
CA LEU A 127 0.45 -3.59 16.53
C LEU A 127 0.19 -2.58 15.42
N MET A 128 0.89 -2.71 14.28
CA MET A 128 0.69 -1.85 13.13
C MET A 128 -0.67 -2.06 12.47
N ILE A 129 -1.18 -3.29 12.39
CA ILE A 129 -2.55 -3.56 11.90
C ILE A 129 -3.57 -2.81 12.76
N ILE A 130 -3.49 -2.93 14.09
CA ILE A 130 -4.40 -2.26 15.02
C ILE A 130 -4.33 -0.74 14.86
N GLY A 131 -3.11 -0.18 14.86
CA GLY A 131 -2.90 1.25 14.70
C GLY A 131 -3.36 1.78 13.34
N CYS A 132 -3.10 1.02 12.28
CA CYS A 132 -3.49 1.39 10.92
C CYS A 132 -5.01 1.39 10.77
N ASP A 133 -5.70 0.34 11.22
CA ASP A 133 -7.16 0.27 11.11
C ASP A 133 -7.83 1.38 11.94
N PHE A 134 -7.30 1.68 13.13
CA PHE A 134 -7.77 2.82 13.93
C PHE A 134 -7.61 4.15 13.20
N LEU A 135 -6.41 4.46 12.72
CA LEU A 135 -6.15 5.74 12.02
C LEU A 135 -6.90 5.85 10.70
N PHE A 136 -6.95 4.75 9.93
CA PHE A 136 -7.66 4.69 8.67
C PHE A 136 -9.15 4.98 8.86
N TYR A 137 -9.79 4.37 9.85
CA TYR A 137 -11.19 4.65 10.19
C TYR A 137 -11.44 6.14 10.44
N TRP A 138 -10.61 6.77 11.30
CA TRP A 138 -10.80 8.17 11.66
C TRP A 138 -10.48 9.14 10.52
N PHE A 139 -9.44 8.90 9.74
CA PHE A 139 -9.14 9.71 8.56
C PHE A 139 -10.22 9.55 7.50
N HIS A 140 -10.62 8.33 7.17
CA HIS A 140 -11.71 8.10 6.22
C HIS A 140 -12.99 8.82 6.68
N ARG A 141 -13.39 8.66 7.94
CA ARG A 141 -14.55 9.37 8.52
C ARG A 141 -14.41 10.89 8.44
N ALA A 142 -13.24 11.44 8.75
CA ALA A 142 -12.98 12.87 8.64
C ALA A 142 -13.11 13.34 7.19
N PHE A 143 -12.66 12.54 6.22
CA PHE A 143 -12.73 12.84 4.80
C PHE A 143 -14.15 12.88 4.23
N HIS A 144 -15.14 12.32 4.94
CA HIS A 144 -16.56 12.52 4.64
C HIS A 144 -17.15 13.83 5.19
N HIS A 145 -16.39 14.61 5.95
CA HIS A 145 -16.81 15.96 6.34
C HIS A 145 -16.88 16.89 5.12
N PRO A 146 -17.88 17.78 4.98
CA PRO A 146 -18.11 18.56 3.75
C PRO A 146 -16.89 19.32 3.21
N TRP A 147 -16.03 19.84 4.10
CA TRP A 147 -14.80 20.55 3.70
C TRP A 147 -13.69 19.63 3.17
N LEU A 148 -13.58 18.41 3.70
CA LEU A 148 -12.58 17.42 3.28
C LEU A 148 -13.05 16.56 2.12
N TYR A 149 -14.38 16.38 1.97
CA TYR A 149 -14.98 15.53 0.95
C TYR A 149 -14.56 15.88 -0.47
N ARG A 150 -14.20 17.14 -0.75
CA ARG A 150 -13.64 17.54 -2.05
C ARG A 150 -12.41 16.73 -2.47
N PHE A 151 -11.61 16.25 -1.51
CA PHE A 151 -10.43 15.42 -1.76
C PHE A 151 -10.80 13.93 -1.87
N HIS A 152 -11.86 13.50 -1.17
CA HIS A 152 -12.33 12.11 -1.19
C HIS A 152 -13.33 11.80 -2.31
N LYS A 153 -13.91 12.84 -2.94
CA LYS A 153 -14.96 12.71 -3.94
C LYS A 153 -14.54 11.84 -5.13
N LYS A 154 -13.28 11.97 -5.55
CA LYS A 154 -12.71 11.19 -6.66
C LYS A 154 -12.74 9.69 -6.36
N HIS A 155 -12.35 9.30 -5.15
CA HIS A 155 -12.42 7.91 -4.68
C HIS A 155 -13.85 7.34 -4.76
N HIS A 156 -14.86 8.16 -4.44
CA HIS A 156 -16.29 7.79 -4.54
C HIS A 156 -16.89 7.89 -5.95
N GLU A 157 -16.11 8.18 -6.99
CA GLU A 157 -16.62 8.14 -8.37
C GLU A 157 -16.89 6.71 -8.85
N TYR A 158 -16.12 5.75 -8.34
CA TYR A 158 -16.42 4.33 -8.49
C TYR A 158 -17.64 3.97 -7.65
N GLN A 159 -18.69 3.54 -8.34
CA GLN A 159 -19.96 3.17 -7.72
C GLN A 159 -20.03 1.68 -7.35
N ALA A 160 -19.09 0.89 -7.86
CA ALA A 160 -18.93 -0.52 -7.52
C ALA A 160 -17.44 -0.81 -7.37
N THR A 161 -17.12 -1.77 -6.51
CA THR A 161 -15.76 -2.31 -6.37
C THR A 161 -15.26 -2.83 -7.72
N ASN A 162 -14.11 -2.31 -8.12
CA ASN A 162 -13.36 -2.72 -9.28
C ASN A 162 -11.88 -2.76 -8.87
N ILE A 163 -11.12 -3.73 -9.38
CA ILE A 163 -9.70 -3.86 -9.02
C ILE A 163 -8.91 -2.58 -9.35
N TRP A 164 -9.29 -1.88 -10.41
CA TRP A 164 -8.72 -0.58 -10.80
C TRP A 164 -9.09 0.57 -9.84
N ALA A 165 -10.13 0.43 -9.03
CA ALA A 165 -10.54 1.44 -8.06
C ALA A 165 -9.65 1.47 -6.81
N SER A 166 -8.85 0.42 -6.56
CA SER A 166 -8.02 0.25 -5.36
C SER A 166 -7.08 1.43 -5.09
N GLU A 167 -6.61 2.11 -6.14
CA GLU A 167 -5.75 3.29 -6.07
C GLU A 167 -6.23 4.42 -6.98
N TYR A 168 -7.55 4.60 -7.09
CA TYR A 168 -8.14 5.75 -7.79
C TYR A 168 -8.56 6.83 -6.79
N PHE A 169 -7.67 7.79 -6.54
CA PHE A 169 -7.91 8.85 -5.56
C PHE A 169 -7.14 10.14 -5.90
N ASP A 170 -7.44 11.22 -5.21
CA ASP A 170 -6.70 12.48 -5.29
C ASP A 170 -5.35 12.37 -4.56
N VAL A 171 -4.37 13.23 -4.88
CA VAL A 171 -3.06 13.23 -4.20
C VAL A 171 -3.19 13.46 -2.70
N VAL A 172 -4.13 14.31 -2.26
CA VAL A 172 -4.37 14.51 -0.83
C VAL A 172 -4.92 13.24 -0.20
N ASP A 173 -5.90 12.62 -0.83
CA ASP A 173 -6.50 11.38 -0.35
C ASP A 173 -5.47 10.22 -0.33
N MET A 174 -4.59 10.13 -1.33
CA MET A 174 -3.44 9.21 -1.35
C MET A 174 -2.59 9.33 -0.09
N VAL A 175 -2.18 10.55 0.28
CA VAL A 175 -1.34 10.78 1.45
C VAL A 175 -2.06 10.30 2.73
N PHE A 176 -3.35 10.60 2.87
CA PHE A 176 -4.13 10.16 4.03
C PHE A 176 -4.51 8.67 4.01
N ASN A 177 -4.39 7.99 2.87
CA ASN A 177 -4.45 6.53 2.78
C ASN A 177 -3.11 5.88 3.19
N ILE A 178 -1.97 6.51 2.90
CA ILE A 178 -0.63 6.00 3.25
C ILE A 178 -0.29 6.23 4.73
N LEU A 179 -0.61 7.40 5.28
CA LEU A 179 -0.24 7.79 6.65
C LEU A 179 -0.68 6.80 7.74
N PRO A 180 -1.92 6.24 7.73
CA PRO A 180 -2.34 5.21 8.67
C PRO A 180 -1.41 3.99 8.72
N GLY A 181 -0.80 3.61 7.59
CA GLY A 181 0.13 2.49 7.55
C GLY A 181 1.52 2.83 8.09
N VAL A 182 1.96 4.08 7.92
CA VAL A 182 3.32 4.52 8.29
C VAL A 182 3.39 4.97 9.76
N ILE A 183 2.42 5.76 10.23
CA ILE A 183 2.44 6.39 11.56
C ILE A 183 2.61 5.36 12.70
N PRO A 184 1.84 4.25 12.77
CA PRO A 184 2.03 3.26 13.83
C PRO A 184 3.44 2.68 13.84
N GLY A 185 4.00 2.41 12.66
CA GLY A 185 5.38 1.93 12.50
C GLY A 185 6.42 2.93 13.01
N LEU A 186 6.21 4.23 12.77
CA LEU A 186 7.07 5.28 13.33
C LEU A 186 6.99 5.35 14.85
N LEU A 187 5.78 5.26 15.41
CA LEU A 187 5.55 5.35 16.86
C LEU A 187 6.22 4.22 17.63
N ILE A 188 6.13 2.99 17.12
CA ILE A 188 6.77 1.81 17.74
C ILE A 188 8.20 1.56 17.24
N ARG A 189 8.73 2.45 16.38
CA ARG A 189 10.08 2.39 15.80
C ARG A 189 10.39 1.07 15.09
N THR A 190 9.42 0.60 14.31
CA THR A 190 9.49 -0.66 13.57
C THR A 190 10.69 -0.71 12.63
N HIS A 191 11.33 -1.88 12.55
CA HIS A 191 12.39 -2.16 11.58
C HIS A 191 11.88 -2.01 10.13
N PHE A 192 12.69 -1.45 9.23
CA PHE A 192 12.28 -1.16 7.86
C PHE A 192 11.74 -2.40 7.11
N VAL A 193 12.38 -3.57 7.26
CA VAL A 193 11.90 -4.84 6.69
C VAL A 193 10.49 -5.19 7.16
N THR A 194 10.18 -4.99 8.45
CA THR A 194 8.84 -5.26 8.99
C THR A 194 7.82 -4.26 8.48
N LEU A 195 8.21 -2.98 8.32
CA LEU A 195 7.36 -1.97 7.66
C LEU A 195 7.04 -2.38 6.22
N MET A 196 8.02 -2.90 5.46
CA MET A 196 7.80 -3.38 4.10
C MET A 196 6.93 -4.63 4.03
N LEU A 197 7.10 -5.58 4.95
CA LEU A 197 6.22 -6.74 5.07
C LEU A 197 4.77 -6.31 5.37
N PHE A 198 4.60 -5.38 6.30
CA PHE A 198 3.30 -4.81 6.61
C PHE A 198 2.67 -4.12 5.38
N THR A 199 3.44 -3.30 4.65
CA THR A 199 2.97 -2.64 3.42
C THR A 199 2.53 -3.66 2.37
N LEU A 200 3.27 -4.75 2.19
CA LEU A 200 2.88 -5.84 1.28
C LEU A 200 1.55 -6.47 1.68
N ILE A 201 1.38 -6.81 2.97
CA ILE A 201 0.15 -7.40 3.50
C ILE A 201 -1.04 -6.44 3.31
N ARG A 202 -0.86 -5.16 3.62
CA ARG A 202 -1.91 -4.15 3.51
C ARG A 202 -2.26 -3.84 2.06
N GLY A 203 -1.28 -3.71 1.17
CA GLY A 203 -1.53 -3.51 -0.25
C GLY A 203 -2.31 -4.68 -0.85
N TRP A 204 -1.95 -5.92 -0.50
CA TRP A 204 -2.71 -7.10 -0.87
C TRP A 204 -4.15 -7.05 -0.34
N GLN A 205 -4.35 -6.74 0.95
CA GLN A 205 -5.68 -6.61 1.55
C GLN A 205 -6.54 -5.52 0.87
N THR A 206 -5.94 -4.37 0.55
CA THR A 206 -6.61 -3.30 -0.17
C THR A 206 -7.05 -3.77 -1.55
N ALA A 207 -6.16 -4.40 -2.33
CA ALA A 207 -6.51 -4.91 -3.64
C ALA A 207 -7.63 -5.98 -3.58
N MET A 208 -7.56 -6.88 -2.60
CA MET A 208 -8.60 -7.88 -2.33
C MET A 208 -9.96 -7.24 -2.06
N SER A 209 -10.01 -6.22 -1.20
CA SER A 209 -11.27 -5.53 -0.85
C SER A 209 -11.90 -4.76 -2.03
N HIS A 210 -11.12 -4.45 -3.06
CA HIS A 210 -11.59 -3.76 -4.27
C HIS A 210 -11.82 -4.70 -5.45
N ALA A 211 -11.42 -5.97 -5.37
CA ALA A 211 -11.46 -6.91 -6.49
C ALA A 211 -12.88 -7.15 -7.04
N GLY A 212 -13.91 -6.94 -6.22
CA GLY A 212 -15.30 -7.17 -6.61
C GLY A 212 -15.71 -8.64 -6.57
N TYR A 213 -15.05 -9.42 -5.71
CA TYR A 213 -15.35 -10.82 -5.44
C TYR A 213 -15.50 -11.02 -3.93
N ASP A 214 -16.38 -11.95 -3.55
CA ASP A 214 -16.55 -12.50 -2.20
C ASP A 214 -15.82 -13.84 -2.16
N LEU A 215 -14.57 -13.84 -1.64
CA LEU A 215 -13.65 -14.99 -1.61
C LEU A 215 -13.36 -15.47 -0.20
#